data_AF-A0A0V0GRA5-F1
#
_entry.id   AF-A0A0V0GRA5-F1
#
_cell.length_a   1.000
_cell.length_b   1.000
_cell.length_c   1.000
_cell.angle_alpha   90.00
_cell.angle_beta   90.00
_cell.angle_gamma   90.00
#
_symmetry.space_group_name_H-M   'P 1'
#
loop_
_entity.id
_entity.type
_entity.pdbx_description
1 polymer ?
#
loop_
_entity_poly.entity_id
_entity_poly.type
_entity_poly.pdbx_seq_one_letter_code
_entity_poly.pdbx_strand_id
1 'polypeptide(L)'
;MKLLKDREEECRNWRDEISPYAKDLLTDYREIAQGCEIHFNGDFGYEVHEGEDKHTVNLQLKRCTCRVWDLTGIPCFHAIKALIYQKKNPMSEVHWWYSKEAYMLVYMHKLQPVRGEKFWKV
;
A
#
# COMPACT_ATOMS: atom_id res chain seq x y z
N MET A 1 -10.10 -14.07 -22.48
CA MET A 1 -10.90 -12.95 -21.94
C MET A 1 -11.45 -13.17 -20.51
N LYS A 2 -11.22 -14.34 -19.88
CA LYS A 2 -11.72 -14.63 -18.53
C LYS A 2 -11.03 -13.81 -17.43
N LEU A 3 -9.73 -13.54 -17.60
CA LEU A 3 -8.90 -12.88 -16.58
C LEU A 3 -9.47 -11.55 -16.07
N LEU A 4 -9.89 -10.63 -16.95
CA LEU A 4 -10.42 -9.33 -16.52
C LEU A 4 -11.73 -9.46 -15.72
N LYS A 5 -12.56 -10.47 -16.04
CA LYS A 5 -13.77 -10.77 -15.27
C LYS A 5 -13.38 -11.34 -13.90
N ASP A 6 -12.50 -12.34 -13.89
CA ASP A 6 -12.10 -13.03 -12.67
C ASP A 6 -11.44 -12.08 -11.66
N ARG A 7 -10.57 -11.15 -12.11
CA ARG A 7 -9.94 -10.15 -11.24
C ARG A 7 -10.94 -9.15 -10.66
N GLU A 8 -11.91 -8.70 -11.45
CA GLU A 8 -12.97 -7.83 -10.93
C GLU A 8 -13.81 -8.55 -9.85
N GLU A 9 -14.18 -9.82 -10.10
CA GLU A 9 -14.94 -10.63 -9.15
C GLU A 9 -14.16 -10.92 -7.86
N GLU A 10 -12.86 -11.21 -7.97
CA GLU A 10 -11.95 -11.31 -6.83
C GLU A 10 -11.96 -10.03 -6.00
N CYS A 11 -11.81 -8.86 -6.64
CA CYS A 11 -11.79 -7.57 -5.97
C CYS A 11 -13.12 -7.25 -5.26
N ARG A 12 -14.27 -7.56 -5.88
CA ARG A 12 -15.58 -7.38 -5.24
C ARG A 12 -15.67 -8.10 -3.90
N ASN A 13 -15.04 -9.27 -3.79
CA ASN A 13 -15.02 -10.10 -2.58
C ASN A 13 -13.97 -9.68 -1.54
N TRP A 14 -13.16 -8.64 -1.80
CA TRP A 14 -12.26 -8.10 -0.80
C TRP A 14 -13.04 -7.53 0.38
N ARG A 15 -12.57 -7.83 1.60
CA ARG A 15 -13.20 -7.41 2.86
C ARG A 15 -12.81 -6.00 3.29
N ASP A 16 -11.68 -5.50 2.78
CA ASP A 16 -11.09 -4.22 3.15
C ASP A 16 -11.02 -3.29 1.93
N GLU A 17 -10.81 -2.01 2.20
CA GLU A 17 -10.71 -0.97 1.15
C GLU A 17 -9.35 -0.96 0.43
N ILE A 18 -8.38 -1.74 0.90
CA ILE A 18 -7.08 -1.93 0.25
C ILE A 18 -6.89 -3.40 -0.15
N SER A 19 -5.93 -3.64 -1.03
CA SER A 19 -5.62 -4.97 -1.53
C SER A 19 -5.16 -5.91 -0.42
N PRO A 20 -5.48 -7.22 -0.52
CA PRO A 20 -4.98 -8.23 0.40
C PRO A 20 -3.46 -8.17 0.55
N TYR A 21 -2.72 -7.99 -0.55
CA TYR A 21 -1.27 -7.80 -0.53
C TYR A 21 -0.83 -6.65 0.38
N ALA A 22 -1.42 -5.46 0.22
CA ALA A 22 -1.04 -4.30 1.03
C ALA A 22 -1.43 -4.50 2.50
N LYS A 23 -2.55 -5.16 2.77
CA LYS A 23 -3.01 -5.49 4.13
C LYS A 23 -2.10 -6.49 4.82
N ASP A 24 -1.72 -7.56 4.15
CA ASP A 24 -0.84 -8.59 4.69
C ASP A 24 0.53 -7.97 5.02
N LEU A 25 1.09 -7.19 4.08
CA LEU A 25 2.37 -6.51 4.29
C LEU A 25 2.32 -5.51 5.45
N LEU A 26 1.23 -4.75 5.60
CA LEU A 26 1.03 -3.86 6.75
C LEU A 26 0.96 -4.63 8.06
N THR A 27 0.38 -5.83 8.06
CA THR A 27 0.30 -6.69 9.24
C THR A 27 1.71 -7.14 9.65
N ASP A 28 2.49 -7.63 8.69
CA ASP A 28 3.88 -8.04 8.92
C ASP A 28 4.74 -6.89 9.43
N TYR A 29 4.65 -5.72 8.78
CA TYR A 29 5.40 -4.53 9.19
C TYR A 29 4.95 -4.00 10.56
N ARG A 30 3.68 -4.18 10.93
CA ARG A 30 3.19 -3.77 12.25
C ARG A 30 3.81 -4.61 13.36
N GLU A 31 4.01 -5.90 13.15
CA GLU A 31 4.70 -6.77 14.11
C GLU A 31 6.17 -6.34 14.28
N ILE A 32 6.88 -6.10 13.17
CA ILE A 32 8.28 -5.63 13.22
C ILE A 32 8.39 -4.27 13.92
N ALA A 33 7.47 -3.34 13.66
CA ALA A 33 7.44 -2.01 14.25
C ALA A 33 7.36 -2.01 15.79
N GLN A 34 6.87 -3.10 16.40
CA GLN A 34 6.83 -3.22 17.86
C GLN A 34 8.23 -3.19 18.47
N GLY A 35 9.22 -3.76 17.79
CA GLY A 35 10.62 -3.79 18.21
C GLY A 35 11.40 -2.49 18.02
N CYS A 36 10.82 -1.50 17.34
CA CYS A 36 11.48 -0.21 17.14
C CYS A 36 11.29 0.73 18.34
N GLU A 37 12.23 1.63 18.56
CA GLU A 37 12.07 2.77 19.47
C GLU A 37 11.82 4.05 18.69
N ILE A 38 11.15 5.04 19.29
CA ILE A 38 10.77 6.27 18.58
C ILE A 38 11.03 7.52 19.40
N HIS A 39 11.60 8.52 18.74
CA HIS A 39 11.83 9.86 19.25
C HIS A 39 11.18 10.89 18.34
N PHE A 40 10.25 11.65 18.90
CA PHE A 40 9.52 12.67 18.18
C PHE A 40 10.20 14.04 18.33
N ASN A 41 10.36 14.78 17.24
CA ASN A 41 11.03 16.08 17.27
C ASN A 41 10.14 17.27 17.67
N GLY A 42 8.83 17.04 17.92
CA GLY A 42 7.86 18.09 18.24
C GLY A 42 7.09 18.65 17.04
N ASP A 43 7.38 18.22 15.81
CA ASP A 43 6.73 18.69 14.57
C ASP A 43 6.34 17.54 13.60
N PHE A 44 6.95 17.45 12.41
CA PHE A 44 6.66 16.38 11.44
C PHE A 44 7.70 15.26 11.39
N GLY A 45 8.78 15.37 12.18
CA GLY A 45 9.94 14.49 12.12
C GLY A 45 9.99 13.46 13.26
N TYR A 46 10.30 12.22 12.91
CA TYR A 46 10.47 11.12 13.87
C TYR A 46 11.79 10.43 13.59
N GLU A 47 12.60 10.24 14.62
CA GLU A 47 13.75 9.33 14.60
C GLU A 47 13.27 7.98 15.14
N VAL A 48 13.40 6.93 14.33
CA VAL A 48 12.98 5.57 14.67
C VAL A 48 14.22 4.68 14.69
N HIS A 49 14.45 4.01 15.82
CA HIS A 49 15.60 3.14 16.02
C HIS A 49 15.19 1.69 15.77
N GLU A 50 16.02 0.98 15.03
CA GLU A 50 15.91 -0.44 14.73
C GLU A 50 17.21 -1.12 15.15
N GLY A 51 17.25 -1.62 16.39
CA GLY A 51 18.51 -2.06 16.99
C GLY A 51 19.50 -0.89 17.08
N GLU A 52 20.64 -1.01 16.40
CA GLU A 52 21.67 0.03 16.36
C GLU A 52 21.48 1.04 15.21
N ASP A 53 20.61 0.74 14.23
CA ASP A 53 20.35 1.61 13.09
C ASP A 53 19.23 2.63 13.38
N LYS A 54 19.24 3.73 12.63
CA LYS A 54 18.31 4.85 12.80
C LYS A 54 17.77 5.36 11.47
N HIS A 55 16.46 5.55 11.45
CA HIS A 55 15.77 6.12 10.30
C HIS A 55 14.97 7.35 10.67
N THR A 56 14.94 8.33 9.76
CA THR A 56 14.09 9.50 9.93
C THR A 56 12.83 9.33 9.09
N VAL A 57 11.67 9.51 9.72
CA VAL A 57 10.35 9.48 9.09
C VAL A 57 9.78 10.89 9.07
N ASN A 58 9.19 11.28 7.94
CA ASN A 58 8.35 12.46 7.82
C ASN A 58 6.94 12.04 7.40
N LEU A 59 5.98 12.19 8.31
CA LEU A 59 4.59 11.74 8.08
C LEU A 59 3.82 12.66 7.11
N GLN A 60 4.16 13.95 7.03
CA GLN A 60 3.49 14.88 6.11
C GLN A 60 3.90 14.60 4.67
N LEU A 61 5.19 14.38 4.43
CA LEU A 61 5.74 14.06 3.12
C LEU A 61 5.55 12.59 2.74
N LYS A 62 5.14 11.74 3.71
CA LYS A 62 5.04 10.28 3.54
C LYS A 62 6.37 9.64 3.14
N ARG A 63 7.44 10.00 3.84
CA ARG A 63 8.82 9.57 3.50
C ARG A 63 9.51 8.90 4.68
N CYS A 64 10.37 7.95 4.37
CA CYS A 64 11.29 7.35 5.33
C CYS A 64 12.68 7.25 4.68
N THR A 65 13.76 7.41 5.46
CA THR A 65 15.11 7.21 4.93
C THR A 65 15.39 5.78 4.48
N CYS A 66 14.62 4.78 4.92
CA CYS A 66 14.67 3.41 4.36
C CYS A 66 14.06 3.30 2.95
N ARG A 67 13.42 4.37 2.44
CA ARG A 67 12.86 4.52 1.08
C ARG A 67 11.72 3.60 0.68
N VAL A 68 11.35 2.61 1.51
CA VAL A 68 10.26 1.68 1.19
C VAL A 68 8.93 2.43 0.98
N TRP A 69 8.61 3.41 1.83
CA TRP A 69 7.38 4.19 1.65
C TRP A 69 7.42 5.07 0.40
N ASP A 70 8.56 5.72 0.14
CA ASP A 70 8.79 6.53 -1.05
C ASP A 70 8.64 5.72 -2.35
N LEU A 71 9.09 4.46 -2.36
CA LEU A 71 9.14 3.62 -3.56
C LEU A 71 7.84 2.86 -3.81
N THR A 72 7.21 2.38 -2.75
CA THR A 72 6.04 1.50 -2.86
C THR A 72 4.73 2.23 -2.60
N GLY A 73 4.75 3.36 -1.88
CA GLY A 73 3.54 3.99 -1.38
C GLY A 73 2.88 3.25 -0.20
N ILE A 74 3.49 2.18 0.30
CA ILE A 74 3.06 1.46 1.52
C ILE A 74 3.96 1.90 2.69
N PRO A 75 3.40 2.34 3.83
CA PRO A 75 4.19 2.66 5.02
C PRO A 75 5.10 1.50 5.42
N CYS A 76 6.40 1.74 5.53
CA CYS A 76 7.34 0.78 6.10
C CYS A 76 7.14 0.62 7.62
N PHE A 77 7.75 -0.38 8.25
CA PHE A 77 7.61 -0.57 9.69
C PHE A 77 8.09 0.64 10.53
N HIS A 78 9.11 1.40 10.08
CA HIS A 78 9.49 2.67 10.74
C HIS A 78 8.37 3.71 10.66
N ALA A 79 7.75 3.86 9.48
CA ALA A 79 6.63 4.77 9.28
C ALA A 79 5.40 4.33 10.08
N ILE A 80 5.12 3.02 10.15
CA ILE A 80 4.06 2.45 10.97
C ILE A 80 4.29 2.78 12.44
N LYS A 81 5.52 2.67 12.95
CA LYS A 81 5.85 3.05 14.34
C LYS A 81 5.50 4.52 14.62
N ALA A 82 5.86 5.42 13.71
CA ALA A 82 5.52 6.85 13.80
C ALA A 82 4.00 7.11 13.72
N LEU A 83 3.29 6.41 12.83
CA LEU A 83 1.84 6.52 12.70
C LEU A 83 1.12 6.04 13.96
N ILE A 84 1.54 4.91 14.53
CA ILE A 84 0.99 4.37 15.78
C ILE A 84 1.24 5.34 16.94
N TYR A 85 2.44 5.94 17.04
CA TYR A 85 2.75 6.96 18.04
C TYR A 85 1.78 8.16 17.95
N GLN A 86 1.45 8.59 16.73
CA GLN A 86 0.46 9.64 16.46
C GLN A 86 -1.01 9.15 16.53
N LYS A 87 -1.25 7.91 16.95
CA LYS A 87 -2.58 7.27 17.01
C LYS A 87 -3.33 7.29 15.67
N LYS A 88 -2.59 7.28 14.56
CA LYS A 88 -3.13 7.18 13.21
C LYS A 88 -3.19 5.73 12.77
N ASN A 89 -4.19 5.40 11.95
CA ASN A 89 -4.28 4.08 11.33
C ASN A 89 -3.28 3.99 10.17
N PRO A 90 -2.33 3.05 10.17
CA PRO A 90 -1.41 2.90 9.04
C PRO A 90 -2.10 2.56 7.72
N MET A 91 -3.23 1.85 7.78
CA MET A 91 -3.99 1.47 6.58
C MET A 91 -4.51 2.69 5.80
N SER A 92 -4.84 3.80 6.48
CA SER A 92 -5.29 5.02 5.81
C SER A 92 -4.16 5.80 5.13
N GLU A 93 -2.92 5.38 5.31
CA GLU A 93 -1.74 6.05 4.77
C GLU A 93 -1.11 5.31 3.57
N VAL A 94 -1.70 4.17 3.18
CA VAL A 94 -1.38 3.43 1.96
C VAL A 94 -1.79 4.25 0.73
N HIS A 95 -0.95 4.20 -0.30
CA HIS A 95 -1.22 4.88 -1.56
C HIS A 95 -2.48 4.34 -2.26
N TRP A 96 -3.22 5.25 -2.90
CA TRP A 96 -4.48 5.00 -3.59
C TRP A 96 -4.45 3.82 -4.57
N TRP A 97 -3.30 3.55 -5.19
CA TRP A 97 -3.14 2.46 -6.17
C TRP A 97 -3.42 1.06 -5.61
N TYR A 98 -3.34 0.89 -4.30
CA TYR A 98 -3.71 -0.37 -3.65
C TYR A 98 -5.17 -0.43 -3.23
N SER A 99 -5.96 0.62 -3.45
CA SER A 99 -7.37 0.63 -3.07
C SER A 99 -8.20 -0.31 -3.92
N LYS A 100 -9.30 -0.79 -3.33
CA LYS A 100 -10.37 -1.52 -4.01
C LYS A 100 -10.91 -0.72 -5.18
N GLU A 101 -11.10 0.59 -5.01
CA GLU A 101 -11.56 1.49 -6.06
C GLU A 101 -10.60 1.54 -7.26
N ALA A 102 -9.30 1.77 -7.03
CA ALA A 102 -8.30 1.78 -8.10
C ALA A 102 -8.27 0.45 -8.86
N TYR A 103 -8.33 -0.66 -8.13
CA TYR A 103 -8.35 -1.99 -8.71
C TYR A 103 -9.62 -2.21 -9.57
N MET A 104 -10.79 -1.82 -9.08
CA MET A 104 -12.04 -1.90 -9.84
C MET A 104 -11.99 -1.05 -11.11
N LEU A 105 -11.45 0.17 -11.07
CA LEU A 105 -11.29 1.02 -12.26
C LEU A 105 -10.43 0.37 -13.35
N VAL A 106 -9.38 -0.35 -12.96
CA VAL A 106 -8.51 -1.07 -13.92
C VAL A 106 -9.28 -2.18 -14.64
N TYR A 107 -10.13 -2.92 -13.90
CA TYR A 107 -10.80 -4.10 -14.45
C TYR A 107 -12.25 -3.87 -14.89
N MET A 108 -12.83 -2.68 -14.70
CA MET A 108 -14.25 -2.43 -15.04
C MET A 108 -14.53 -2.53 -16.55
N HIS A 109 -13.55 -2.20 -17.39
CA HIS A 109 -13.71 -2.27 -18.84
C HIS A 109 -13.41 -3.66 -19.38
N LYS A 110 -14.40 -4.26 -20.05
CA LYS A 110 -14.24 -5.58 -20.67
C LYS A 110 -13.87 -5.44 -22.13
N LEU A 111 -12.88 -6.22 -22.54
CA LEU A 111 -12.62 -6.46 -23.96
C LEU A 111 -13.90 -7.02 -24.59
N GLN A 112 -14.27 -6.49 -25.75
CA GLN A 112 -15.38 -7.03 -26.52
C GLN A 112 -14.89 -8.18 -27.38
N PRO A 113 -15.69 -9.24 -27.58
CA PRO A 113 -15.30 -10.34 -28.43
C PRO A 113 -15.08 -9.83 -29.85
N VAL A 114 -13.93 -10.18 -30.44
CA VAL A 114 -13.63 -9.89 -31.83
C VAL A 114 -13.91 -11.12 -32.69
N ARG A 115 -14.25 -10.90 -33.95
CA ARG A 115 -14.34 -11.99 -34.93
C ARG A 115 -12.97 -12.66 -35.07
N GLY A 116 -12.97 -13.93 -35.48
CA GLY A 116 -11.71 -14.66 -35.71
C GLY A 116 -10.82 -13.97 -36.74
N GLU A 117 -9.52 -14.25 -36.66
CA GLU A 117 -8.44 -13.60 -37.40
C GLU A 117 -8.71 -13.41 -38.90
N LYS A 118 -9.35 -14.40 -39.55
CA LYS A 118 -9.73 -14.32 -40.97
C LYS A 118 -10.62 -13.13 -41.36
N PHE A 119 -11.20 -12.43 -40.38
CA PHE A 119 -12.05 -11.25 -40.60
C PHE A 119 -11.38 -9.95 -40.14
N TRP A 120 -10.13 -9.99 -39.68
CA TRP A 120 -9.38 -8.79 -39.33
C TRP A 120 -8.95 -8.08 -40.63
N LYS A 121 -9.14 -6.76 -40.66
CA LYS A 121 -8.68 -5.95 -41.79
C LYS A 121 -7.16 -5.79 -41.66
N VAL A 122 -6.46 -6.04 -42.77
CA VAL A 122 -5.04 -5.72 -42.93
C VAL A 122 -4.92 -4.27 -43.40
#